data_AF-A0AA35X6U8-F1
#
_entry.id   AF-A0AA35X6U8-F1
#
_cell.length_a   1.000
_cell.length_b   1.000
_cell.length_c   1.000
_cell.angle_alpha   90.00
_cell.angle_beta   90.00
_cell.angle_gamma   90.00
#
_symmetry.space_group_name_H-M   'P 1'
#
loop_
_entity.id
_entity.type
_entity.pdbx_description
1 polymer ?
#
loop_
_entity_poly.entity_id
_entity_poly.type
_entity_poly.pdbx_seq_one_letter_code
_entity_poly.pdbx_strand_id
1 'polypeptide(L)'
;MKFTGTWSETCNPGDYNSYSFFNPVWSRPVGVSHNTNYRLWDACMDDVSVGVGLVSQIGLTGVLVQEFTAAGTDILNYTIALDMVAPTGELSQNLTVDKDHQFASAISNRGPTPDQLVGVADLRLCDGNKWRESVKVCFELFSTAAASDRVAAEMQRNSVQGNNCSFGYIEFNLLEVRF
;
A
#
# COMPACT_ATOMS: atom_id res chain seq x y z
N MET A 1 11.07 -0.77 -0.08
CA MET A 1 9.77 -0.41 -0.66
C MET A 1 9.93 0.83 -1.52
N LYS A 2 9.49 0.77 -2.77
CA LYS A 2 9.42 1.88 -3.70
C LYS A 2 7.96 2.08 -4.09
N PHE A 3 7.43 3.28 -3.90
CA PHE A 3 6.09 3.69 -4.31
C PHE A 3 6.22 4.57 -5.54
N THR A 4 5.55 4.23 -6.63
CA THR A 4 5.54 5.01 -7.87
C THR A 4 4.11 5.37 -8.23
N GLY A 5 3.77 6.66 -8.23
CA GLY A 5 2.50 7.19 -8.72
C GLY A 5 2.57 7.53 -10.20
N THR A 6 1.53 7.20 -10.96
CA THR A 6 1.39 7.51 -12.39
C THR A 6 0.07 8.18 -12.74
N TRP A 7 -0.66 8.65 -11.72
CA TRP A 7 -1.97 9.27 -11.91
C TRP A 7 -1.85 10.57 -12.71
N SER A 8 -2.32 10.52 -13.95
CA SER A 8 -2.11 11.58 -14.94
C SER A 8 -3.17 11.52 -16.03
N GLU A 9 -3.31 12.58 -16.81
CA GLU A 9 -4.21 12.59 -17.98
C GLU A 9 -3.85 11.50 -19.00
N THR A 10 -2.56 11.16 -19.15
CA THR A 10 -2.11 10.12 -20.07
C THR A 10 -2.50 8.72 -19.61
N CYS A 11 -2.31 8.41 -18.32
CA CYS A 11 -2.55 7.07 -17.77
C CYS A 11 -4.01 6.86 -17.35
N ASN A 12 -4.71 7.94 -16.98
CA ASN A 12 -6.07 7.90 -16.42
C ASN A 12 -6.89 9.14 -16.89
N PRO A 13 -7.11 9.38 -18.19
CA PRO A 13 -7.66 10.64 -18.69
C PRO A 13 -8.99 11.03 -18.05
N GLY A 14 -9.96 10.10 -17.99
CA GLY A 14 -11.28 10.38 -17.42
C GLY A 14 -11.26 10.63 -15.91
N ASP A 15 -10.54 9.80 -15.17
CA ASP A 15 -10.43 9.93 -13.72
C ASP A 15 -9.61 11.17 -13.34
N TYR A 16 -8.42 11.36 -13.93
CA TYR A 16 -7.58 12.53 -13.68
C TYR A 16 -8.30 13.84 -14.00
N ASN A 17 -8.99 13.95 -15.14
CA ASN A 17 -9.71 15.18 -15.51
C ASN A 17 -10.88 15.50 -14.55
N SER A 18 -11.41 14.50 -13.84
CA SER A 18 -12.42 14.71 -12.81
C SER A 18 -11.85 15.34 -11.53
N TYR A 19 -10.55 15.12 -11.26
CA TYR A 19 -9.89 15.54 -10.02
C TYR A 19 -8.78 16.58 -10.21
N SER A 20 -8.38 16.90 -11.44
CA SER A 20 -7.23 17.76 -11.76
C SER A 20 -7.34 19.17 -11.15
N PHE A 21 -8.56 19.69 -10.99
CA PHE A 21 -8.84 20.98 -10.35
C PHE A 21 -8.78 20.95 -8.81
N PHE A 22 -8.69 19.77 -8.20
CA PHE A 22 -8.72 19.59 -6.75
C PHE A 22 -7.36 19.18 -6.16
N ASN A 23 -6.27 19.43 -6.89
CA ASN A 23 -4.90 19.10 -6.48
C ASN A 23 -4.73 17.60 -6.15
N PRO A 24 -4.71 16.72 -7.17
CA PRO A 24 -4.55 15.29 -6.98
C PRO A 24 -3.19 14.96 -6.36
N VAL A 25 -3.19 14.25 -5.23
CA VAL A 25 -1.98 13.93 -4.45
C VAL A 25 -2.07 12.53 -3.85
N TRP A 26 -0.93 12.01 -3.40
CA TRP A 26 -0.88 10.80 -2.59
C TRP A 26 -0.52 11.17 -1.15
N SER A 27 -1.23 10.61 -0.17
CA SER A 27 -0.79 10.72 1.21
C SER A 27 0.53 9.94 1.39
N ARG A 28 1.23 10.18 2.50
CA ARG A 28 2.46 9.48 2.86
C ARG A 28 2.28 7.96 2.73
N PRO A 29 3.00 7.30 1.81
CA PRO A 29 2.99 5.84 1.74
C PRO A 29 3.51 5.25 3.05
N VAL A 30 2.73 4.34 3.62
CA VAL A 30 3.09 3.58 4.81
C VAL A 30 3.36 2.14 4.38
N GLY A 31 4.47 1.56 4.82
CA GLY A 31 4.81 0.16 4.62
C GLY A 31 5.08 -0.53 5.96
N VAL A 32 4.73 -1.80 6.07
CA VAL A 32 4.92 -2.60 7.28
C VAL A 32 5.33 -4.02 6.91
N SER A 33 6.28 -4.58 7.65
CA SER A 33 6.68 -5.99 7.57
C SER A 33 6.15 -6.75 8.76
N HIS A 34 5.55 -7.90 8.49
CA HIS A 34 4.76 -8.59 9.50
C HIS A 34 4.69 -10.10 9.26
N ASN A 35 4.24 -10.82 10.28
CA ASN A 35 3.93 -12.25 10.23
C ASN A 35 2.46 -12.48 9.82
N THR A 36 1.98 -13.72 9.90
CA THR A 36 0.60 -14.09 9.53
C THR A 36 -0.48 -13.65 10.53
N ASN A 37 -0.09 -13.23 11.75
CA ASN A 37 -1.02 -12.84 12.80
C ASN A 37 -1.44 -11.38 12.71
N TYR A 38 -0.65 -10.56 12.00
CA TYR A 38 -0.98 -9.18 11.72
C TYR A 38 -1.47 -9.02 10.29
N ARG A 39 -2.44 -8.11 10.12
CA ARG A 39 -2.99 -7.73 8.82
C ARG A 39 -3.25 -6.23 8.81
N LEU A 40 -2.60 -5.51 7.89
CA LEU A 40 -2.76 -4.07 7.75
C LEU A 40 -4.15 -3.73 7.21
N TRP A 41 -4.51 -4.37 6.10
CA TRP A 41 -5.79 -4.24 5.43
C TRP A 41 -5.96 -5.47 4.54
N ASP A 42 -7.19 -5.80 4.18
CA ASP A 42 -7.50 -6.82 3.17
C ASP A 42 -8.81 -6.42 2.51
N ALA A 43 -8.89 -6.55 1.19
CA ALA A 43 -10.11 -6.30 0.44
C ALA A 43 -11.26 -7.25 0.82
N CYS A 44 -10.97 -8.35 1.53
CA CYS A 44 -11.95 -9.27 2.11
C CYS A 44 -12.35 -8.93 3.56
N MET A 45 -11.74 -7.92 4.22
CA MET A 45 -12.11 -7.55 5.59
C MET A 45 -13.42 -6.76 5.61
N ASP A 46 -14.31 -7.12 6.54
CA ASP A 46 -15.60 -6.46 6.73
C ASP A 46 -15.45 -5.03 7.29
N ASP A 47 -14.37 -4.74 8.01
CA ASP A 47 -14.04 -3.41 8.54
C ASP A 47 -12.53 -3.18 8.52
N VAL A 48 -12.12 -1.93 8.31
CA VAL A 48 -10.73 -1.50 8.47
C VAL A 48 -10.49 -0.96 9.88
N SER A 49 -9.23 -0.97 10.33
CA SER A 49 -8.87 -0.35 11.62
C SER A 49 -9.12 1.16 11.59
N VAL A 50 -9.22 1.77 12.78
CA VAL A 50 -9.38 3.23 12.91
C VAL A 50 -8.20 3.96 12.26
N GLY A 51 -6.98 3.44 12.44
CA GLY A 51 -5.78 3.97 11.80
C GLY A 51 -5.85 3.94 10.28
N VAL A 52 -6.26 2.82 9.69
CA VAL A 52 -6.42 2.70 8.23
C VAL A 52 -7.52 3.62 7.71
N GLY A 53 -8.63 3.76 8.44
CA GLY A 53 -9.69 4.72 8.11
C GLY A 53 -9.20 6.17 8.09
N LEU A 54 -8.41 6.58 9.07
CA LEU A 54 -7.83 7.93 9.12
C LEU A 54 -6.79 8.19 8.01
N VAL A 55 -6.01 7.18 7.63
CA VAL A 55 -5.16 7.26 6.44
C VAL A 55 -6.03 7.45 5.20
N SER A 56 -7.09 6.65 5.04
CA SER A 56 -7.99 6.68 3.87
C SER A 56 -8.75 7.99 3.71
N GLN A 57 -9.17 8.61 4.82
CA GLN A 57 -10.00 9.81 4.78
C GLN A 57 -9.16 11.08 4.63
N ILE A 58 -8.06 11.17 5.36
CA ILE A 58 -7.33 12.43 5.55
C ILE A 58 -5.80 12.25 5.57
N GLY A 59 -5.28 11.06 5.26
CA GLY A 59 -3.84 10.80 5.19
C GLY A 59 -3.11 10.80 6.54
N LEU A 60 -3.82 10.78 7.67
CA LEU A 60 -3.19 10.82 8.99
C LEU A 60 -2.75 9.43 9.46
N THR A 61 -1.47 9.28 9.77
CA THR A 61 -0.84 8.01 10.15
C THR A 61 -0.68 7.82 11.67
N GLY A 62 -1.02 8.83 12.48
CA GLY A 62 -0.73 8.84 13.92
C GLY A 62 -1.37 7.69 14.69
N VAL A 63 -2.64 7.38 14.42
CA VAL A 63 -3.34 6.23 15.05
C VAL A 63 -2.80 4.91 14.51
N LEU A 64 -2.52 4.83 13.21
CA LEU A 64 -1.95 3.63 12.59
C LEU A 64 -0.58 3.25 13.19
N VAL A 65 0.26 4.23 13.53
CA VAL A 65 1.53 3.99 14.23
C VAL A 65 1.32 3.41 15.64
N GLN A 66 0.27 3.83 16.33
CA GLN A 66 -0.10 3.25 17.63
C GLN A 66 -0.57 1.81 17.47
N GLU A 67 -1.35 1.51 16.42
CA GLU A 67 -1.77 0.15 16.08
C GLU A 67 -0.56 -0.75 15.75
N PHE A 68 0.44 -0.24 15.02
CA PHE A 68 1.68 -0.98 14.78
C PHE A 68 2.44 -1.27 16.07
N THR A 69 2.51 -0.30 16.98
CA THR A 69 3.16 -0.48 18.28
C THR A 69 2.42 -1.51 19.12
N ALA A 70 1.09 -1.52 19.08
CA ALA A 70 0.25 -2.46 19.81
C ALA A 70 0.33 -3.90 19.26
N ALA A 71 0.60 -4.07 17.96
CA ALA A 71 0.79 -5.38 17.35
C ALA A 71 2.07 -6.10 17.84
N GLY A 72 2.98 -5.39 18.50
CA GLY A 72 4.11 -5.98 19.20
C GLY A 72 4.98 -6.86 18.29
N THR A 73 5.13 -8.13 18.65
CA THR A 73 5.99 -9.09 17.94
C THR A 73 5.38 -9.62 16.64
N ASP A 74 4.19 -9.18 16.24
CA ASP A 74 3.62 -9.56 14.94
C ASP A 74 4.13 -8.67 13.79
N ILE A 75 4.75 -7.54 14.13
CA ILE A 75 5.41 -6.61 13.21
C ILE A 75 6.90 -6.57 13.51
N LEU A 76 7.72 -6.64 12.47
CA LEU A 76 9.17 -6.43 12.60
C LEU A 76 9.53 -4.95 12.51
N ASN A 77 9.02 -4.28 11.49
CA ASN A 77 9.34 -2.89 11.20
C ASN A 77 8.21 -2.24 10.39
N TYR A 78 8.10 -0.91 10.50
CA TYR A 78 7.29 -0.10 9.61
C TYR A 78 8.08 1.11 9.12
N THR A 79 7.68 1.61 7.96
CA THR A 79 8.24 2.83 7.36
C THR A 79 7.13 3.76 6.91
N ILE A 80 7.39 5.05 6.98
CA ILE A 80 6.50 6.10 6.50
C ILE A 80 7.33 6.98 5.58
N ALA A 81 6.99 7.01 4.31
CA ALA A 81 7.69 7.85 3.35
C ALA A 81 7.38 9.34 3.58
N LEU A 82 8.07 10.19 2.83
CA LEU A 82 7.75 11.62 2.75
C LEU A 82 6.41 11.84 2.05
N ASP A 83 5.89 13.06 2.13
CA ASP A 83 4.66 13.43 1.44
C ASP A 83 4.89 13.39 -0.07
N MET A 84 4.04 12.67 -0.80
CA MET A 84 4.02 12.69 -2.25
C MET A 84 2.98 13.72 -2.71
N VAL A 85 3.37 14.99 -2.64
CA VAL A 85 2.54 16.16 -2.98
C VAL A 85 2.32 16.34 -4.49
N ALA A 86 2.40 15.25 -5.26
CA ALA A 86 2.20 15.23 -6.70
C ALA A 86 1.56 13.89 -7.11
N PRO A 87 0.74 13.86 -8.16
CA PRO A 87 0.04 12.64 -8.58
C PRO A 87 0.97 11.66 -9.33
N THR A 88 2.11 12.15 -9.81
CA THR A 88 3.18 11.37 -10.42
C THR A 88 4.50 11.53 -9.68
N GLY A 89 5.34 10.49 -9.69
CA GLY A 89 6.64 10.51 -9.03
C GLY A 89 6.95 9.20 -8.30
N GLU A 90 8.10 9.18 -7.63
CA GLU A 90 8.58 8.00 -6.94
C GLU A 90 9.12 8.35 -5.55
N LEU A 91 8.83 7.50 -4.58
CA LEU A 91 9.39 7.57 -3.23
C LEU A 91 9.92 6.18 -2.82
N SER A 92 11.11 6.15 -2.25
CA SER A 92 11.73 4.92 -1.77
C SER A 92 12.01 5.00 -0.28
N GLN A 93 11.72 3.91 0.43
CA GLN A 93 12.02 3.73 1.84
C GLN A 93 12.49 2.29 2.11
N ASN A 94 13.35 2.14 3.11
CA ASN A 94 13.79 0.83 3.54
C ASN A 94 12.72 0.19 4.43
N LEU A 95 12.45 -1.08 4.17
CA LEU A 95 11.60 -1.93 5.00
C LEU A 95 12.36 -3.23 5.24
N THR A 96 12.61 -3.56 6.51
CA THR A 96 13.32 -4.77 6.91
C THR A 96 12.35 -5.92 7.06
N VAL A 97 12.73 -7.11 6.60
CA VAL A 97 11.96 -8.36 6.70
C VAL A 97 12.87 -9.47 7.23
N ASP A 98 12.28 -10.47 7.87
CA ASP A 98 12.98 -11.68 8.29
C ASP A 98 12.09 -12.93 8.05
N LYS A 99 12.58 -14.11 8.43
CA LYS A 99 11.85 -15.37 8.18
C LYS A 99 10.54 -15.47 8.96
N ASP A 100 10.45 -14.82 10.11
CA ASP A 100 9.25 -14.81 10.94
C ASP A 100 8.26 -13.75 10.45
N HIS A 101 8.75 -12.69 9.80
CA HIS A 101 8.01 -11.55 9.25
C HIS A 101 8.20 -11.43 7.73
N GLN A 102 7.85 -12.51 7.04
CA GLN A 102 8.06 -12.68 5.60
C GLN A 102 7.05 -11.92 4.70
N PHE A 103 6.08 -11.23 5.29
CA PHE A 103 5.05 -10.48 4.55
C PHE A 103 5.30 -8.98 4.63
N ALA A 104 4.93 -8.29 3.56
CA ALA A 104 4.88 -6.84 3.52
C ALA A 104 3.52 -6.34 3.04
N SER A 105 3.01 -5.33 3.74
CA SER A 105 1.81 -4.60 3.36
C SER A 105 2.13 -3.12 3.26
N ALA A 106 1.42 -2.41 2.39
CA ALA A 106 1.56 -0.96 2.29
C ALA A 106 0.27 -0.30 1.84
N ILE A 107 0.06 0.95 2.26
CA ILE A 107 -1.09 1.78 1.89
C ILE A 107 -0.71 3.25 1.66
N SER A 108 -1.51 3.96 0.87
CA SER A 108 -1.51 5.42 0.70
C SER A 108 -2.92 5.86 0.30
N ASN A 109 -3.36 7.04 0.73
CA ASN A 109 -4.61 7.64 0.26
C ASN A 109 -4.43 8.36 -1.07
N ARG A 110 -5.43 8.23 -1.94
CA ARG A 110 -5.58 9.00 -3.17
C ARG A 110 -6.34 10.30 -2.88
N GLY A 111 -5.62 11.32 -2.45
CA GLY A 111 -6.18 12.65 -2.18
C GLY A 111 -6.57 13.36 -3.48
N PRO A 112 -7.68 14.14 -3.50
CA PRO A 112 -8.51 14.55 -2.37
C PRO A 112 -9.76 13.68 -2.17
N THR A 113 -9.81 12.48 -2.76
CA THR A 113 -11.01 11.64 -2.70
C THR A 113 -11.13 11.03 -1.30
N PRO A 114 -12.21 11.31 -0.55
CA PRO A 114 -12.43 10.68 0.75
C PRO A 114 -12.53 9.17 0.58
N ASP A 115 -12.03 8.44 1.57
CA ASP A 115 -12.19 6.98 1.71
C ASP A 115 -11.51 6.12 0.64
N GLN A 116 -10.55 6.64 -0.12
CA GLN A 116 -9.85 5.87 -1.14
C GLN A 116 -8.38 5.60 -0.80
N LEU A 117 -8.05 4.32 -0.66
CA LEU A 117 -6.70 3.80 -0.50
C LEU A 117 -6.19 3.15 -1.78
N VAL A 118 -4.89 3.19 -1.95
CA VAL A 118 -4.14 2.26 -2.79
C VAL A 118 -3.14 1.52 -1.94
N GLY A 119 -2.78 0.31 -2.33
CA GLY A 119 -1.81 -0.44 -1.56
C GLY A 119 -1.60 -1.86 -2.03
N VAL A 120 -0.92 -2.60 -1.18
CA VAL A 120 -0.75 -4.05 -1.28
C VAL A 120 -0.94 -4.65 0.10
N ALA A 121 -1.59 -5.81 0.16
CA ALA A 121 -1.83 -6.56 1.38
C ALA A 121 -1.07 -7.89 1.34
N ASP A 122 -0.47 -8.26 2.46
CA ASP A 122 0.11 -9.58 2.75
C ASP A 122 1.02 -10.12 1.63
N LEU A 123 1.85 -9.26 1.03
CA LEU A 123 2.75 -9.68 -0.03
C LEU A 123 3.87 -10.53 0.55
N ARG A 124 3.87 -11.82 0.22
CA ARG A 124 4.91 -12.74 0.65
C ARG A 124 6.22 -12.48 -0.09
N LEU A 125 7.26 -12.07 0.63
CA LEU A 125 8.60 -11.75 0.09
C LEU A 125 9.60 -12.90 0.23
N CYS A 126 9.32 -13.89 1.10
CA CYS A 126 10.12 -15.11 1.23
C CYS A 126 9.27 -16.35 0.90
N ASP A 127 9.80 -17.25 0.08
CA ASP A 127 9.23 -18.58 -0.11
C ASP A 127 10.14 -19.66 0.48
N GLY A 128 9.83 -20.06 1.72
CA GLY A 128 10.65 -20.97 2.51
C GLY A 128 11.97 -20.31 2.93
N ASN A 129 13.06 -20.64 2.23
CA ASN A 129 14.39 -20.05 2.44
C ASN A 129 14.85 -19.18 1.27
N LYS A 130 13.97 -18.86 0.32
CA LYS A 130 14.29 -18.08 -0.87
C LYS A 130 13.60 -16.73 -0.83
N TRP A 131 14.40 -15.68 -0.68
CA TRP A 131 13.93 -14.30 -0.79
C TRP A 131 13.69 -13.93 -2.25
N ARG A 132 12.58 -13.24 -2.53
CA ARG A 132 12.29 -12.68 -3.84
C ARG A 132 13.17 -11.44 -4.05
N GLU A 133 13.90 -11.39 -5.16
CA GLU A 133 14.81 -10.27 -5.47
C GLU A 133 14.05 -8.97 -5.74
N SER A 134 12.94 -9.07 -6.47
CA SER A 134 12.05 -7.95 -6.75
C SER A 134 10.61 -8.45 -6.90
N VAL A 135 9.67 -7.70 -6.32
CA VAL A 135 8.24 -7.93 -6.51
C VAL A 135 7.54 -6.60 -6.75
N LYS A 136 6.90 -6.47 -7.90
CA LYS A 136 6.13 -5.30 -8.31
C LYS A 136 4.63 -5.64 -8.28
N VAL A 137 3.83 -4.77 -7.66
CA VAL A 137 2.37 -4.91 -7.59
C VAL A 137 1.72 -3.59 -7.97
N CYS A 138 0.83 -3.61 -8.96
CA CYS A 138 0.08 -2.42 -9.37
C CYS A 138 -0.90 -2.00 -8.26
N PHE A 139 -1.16 -0.69 -8.15
CA PHE A 139 -2.18 -0.19 -7.25
C PHE A 139 -3.56 -0.67 -7.64
N GLU A 140 -4.29 -1.14 -6.65
CA GLU A 140 -5.73 -1.32 -6.71
C GLU A 140 -6.38 -0.25 -5.85
N LEU A 141 -7.45 0.37 -6.36
CA LEU A 141 -8.22 1.34 -5.61
C LEU A 141 -9.16 0.60 -4.67
N PHE A 142 -8.99 0.84 -3.39
CA PHE A 142 -9.83 0.32 -2.33
C PHE A 142 -10.63 1.46 -1.71
N SER A 143 -11.95 1.29 -1.62
CA SER A 143 -12.84 2.23 -0.93
C SER A 143 -13.12 1.73 0.47
N THR A 144 -12.67 2.43 1.50
CA THR A 144 -12.98 2.10 2.91
C THR A 144 -14.44 2.39 3.26
N ALA A 145 -15.13 3.21 2.48
CA ALA A 145 -16.57 3.48 2.64
C ALA A 145 -17.45 2.35 2.09
N ALA A 146 -16.92 1.54 1.17
CA ALA A 146 -17.60 0.41 0.56
C ALA A 146 -17.05 -0.90 1.13
N ALA A 147 -17.37 -1.21 2.39
CA ALA A 147 -17.07 -2.50 3.03
C ALA A 147 -17.79 -3.71 2.36
N SER A 148 -18.31 -3.59 1.13
CA SER A 148 -19.14 -4.62 0.49
C SER A 148 -18.78 -5.01 -0.94
N ASP A 149 -17.84 -4.33 -1.61
CA ASP A 149 -17.59 -4.62 -3.04
C ASP A 149 -16.52 -5.71 -3.21
N ARG A 150 -16.94 -6.95 -2.92
CA ARG A 150 -16.18 -8.22 -3.01
C ARG A 150 -15.51 -8.49 -4.36
N VAL A 151 -15.80 -7.70 -5.39
CA VAL A 151 -15.21 -7.80 -6.73
C VAL A 151 -13.76 -7.28 -6.77
N ALA A 152 -13.39 -6.32 -5.90
CA ALA A 152 -12.03 -5.78 -5.86
C ALA A 152 -11.00 -6.80 -5.35
N ALA A 153 -11.37 -7.60 -4.32
CA ALA A 153 -10.48 -8.58 -3.70
C ALA A 153 -10.03 -9.73 -4.63
N GLU A 154 -10.83 -10.07 -5.64
CA GLU A 154 -10.50 -11.11 -6.62
C GLU A 154 -9.50 -10.60 -7.69
N MET A 155 -9.41 -9.29 -7.89
CA MET A 155 -8.40 -8.68 -8.77
C MET A 155 -7.00 -8.70 -8.14
N GLN A 156 -6.91 -8.54 -6.81
CA GLN A 156 -5.63 -8.50 -6.08
C GLN A 156 -4.79 -9.78 -6.14
N ARG A 157 -5.45 -10.95 -6.27
CA ARG A 157 -4.75 -12.22 -6.46
C ARG A 157 -4.24 -12.42 -7.89
N ASN A 158 -4.77 -11.67 -8.86
CA ASN A 158 -4.46 -11.80 -10.28
C ASN A 158 -3.62 -10.64 -10.85
N SER A 159 -3.45 -9.53 -10.12
CA SER A 159 -2.68 -8.34 -10.57
C SER A 159 -1.17 -8.45 -10.37
N VAL A 160 -0.67 -9.61 -9.90
CA VAL A 160 0.78 -9.88 -9.72
C VAL A 160 1.56 -9.86 -11.05
N GLN A 161 0.93 -9.79 -12.22
CA GLN A 161 1.62 -9.75 -13.51
C GLN A 161 0.93 -8.87 -14.57
N GLY A 162 0.83 -7.57 -14.32
CA GLY A 162 0.48 -6.57 -15.33
C GLY A 162 1.62 -5.58 -15.56
N ASN A 163 2.13 -5.45 -16.79
CA ASN A 163 3.10 -4.39 -17.13
C ASN A 163 2.47 -2.98 -17.17
N ASN A 164 1.14 -2.87 -17.09
CA ASN A 164 0.41 -1.65 -17.31
C ASN A 164 -0.37 -1.24 -16.05
N CYS A 165 0.31 -0.61 -15.10
CA CYS A 165 -0.32 -0.12 -13.87
C CYS A 165 -0.88 1.29 -14.11
N SER A 166 -2.20 1.46 -14.08
CA SER A 166 -2.83 2.73 -14.45
C SER A 166 -2.54 3.86 -13.44
N PHE A 167 -2.73 3.61 -12.14
CA PHE A 167 -2.54 4.64 -11.10
C PHE A 167 -1.13 4.66 -10.49
N GLY A 168 -0.39 3.56 -10.61
CA GLY A 168 0.94 3.42 -10.05
C GLY A 168 1.19 2.01 -9.51
N TYR A 169 2.30 1.81 -8.83
CA TYR A 169 2.70 0.52 -8.25
C TYR A 169 3.58 0.67 -7.02
N ILE A 170 3.59 -0.38 -6.20
CA ILE A 170 4.60 -0.60 -5.17
C ILE A 170 5.55 -1.70 -5.63
N GLU A 171 6.84 -1.49 -5.42
CA GLU A 171 7.89 -2.45 -5.68
C GLU A 171 8.71 -2.71 -4.41
N PHE A 172 8.93 -3.98 -4.08
CA PHE A 172 9.85 -4.40 -3.04
C PHE A 172 11.09 -4.99 -3.69
N ASN A 173 12.18 -4.23 -3.65
CA ASN A 173 13.49 -4.68 -4.09
C ASN A 173 14.32 -5.11 -2.87
N LEU A 174 14.88 -6.31 -2.94
CA LEU A 174 15.77 -6.84 -1.93
C LEU A 174 17.12 -6.12 -2.01
N LEU A 175 17.47 -5.37 -0.98
CA LEU A 175 18.72 -4.59 -0.94
C LEU A 175 19.85 -5.33 -0.24
N GLU A 176 19.54 -6.05 0.83
CA GLU A 176 20.51 -6.77 1.64
C GLU A 176 19.84 -8.00 2.28
N VAL A 177 20.54 -9.13 2.31
CA VAL A 177 20.13 -10.33 3.06
C VAL A 177 21.07 -10.48 4.24
N ARG A 178 20.53 -10.40 5.45
CA ARG A 178 21.27 -10.71 6.68
C ARG A 178 20.89 -12.10 7.15
N PHE A 179 21.91 -12.92 7.42
CA PHE A 179 21.78 -14.29 7.90
C PHE A 179 21.91 -14.36 9.42
#